data_AF-A0A962UR01-F1
#
_entry.id   AF-A0A962UR01-F1
#
_cell.length_a   1.000
_cell.length_b   1.000
_cell.length_c   1.000
_cell.angle_alpha   90.00
_cell.angle_beta   90.00
_cell.angle_gamma   90.00
#
_symmetry.space_group_name_H-M   'P 1'
#
loop_
_entity.id
_entity.type
_entity.pdbx_description
1 polymer ?
#
loop_
_entity_poly.entity_id
_entity_poly.type
_entity_poly.pdbx_seq_one_letter_code
_entity_poly.pdbx_strand_id
1 'polypeptide(L)'
;MLHIASRIIGRSALPIKCLEVPPDAALDPVCERARSMLKVLNRGAGVLVLTDIYGATPHNIAQQVACREPGATVLSGLNLPMLVRVFNYPQDDLDTLTSKAAEGGSRGIMTCPLQSVGTPKEPV
;
A
#
# COMPACT_ATOMS: atom_id res chain seq x y z
N MET A 1 7.88 -1.24 4.99
CA MET A 1 6.71 -2.14 4.82
C MET A 1 6.88 -3.17 3.70
N LEU A 2 7.26 -2.77 2.47
CA LEU A 2 7.40 -3.70 1.35
C LEU A 2 8.35 -4.89 1.62
N HIS A 3 9.48 -4.64 2.27
CA HIS A 3 10.41 -5.70 2.69
C HIS A 3 9.74 -6.76 3.57
N ILE A 4 8.93 -6.34 4.55
CA ILE A 4 8.21 -7.23 5.47
C ILE A 4 7.16 -8.04 4.71
N ALA A 5 6.36 -7.38 3.88
CA ALA A 5 5.34 -8.05 3.06
C ALA A 5 5.95 -9.12 2.13
N SER A 6 7.12 -8.84 1.54
CA SER A 6 7.85 -9.78 0.69
C SER A 6 8.39 -10.98 1.48
N ARG A 7 8.71 -10.84 2.76
CA ARG A 7 9.10 -11.97 3.62
C ARG A 7 7.92 -12.86 4.00
N ILE A 8 6.72 -12.31 4.10
CA ILE A 8 5.50 -13.06 4.45
C ILE A 8 4.99 -13.85 3.25
N ILE A 9 4.92 -13.21 2.08
CA ILE A 9 4.27 -13.79 0.88
C ILE A 9 5.29 -14.43 -0.08
N GLY A 10 6.58 -14.11 0.07
CA GLY A 10 7.62 -14.49 -0.87
C GLY A 10 7.76 -13.48 -2.00
N ARG A 11 8.12 -13.95 -3.20
CA ARG A 11 8.32 -13.07 -4.37
C ARG A 11 6.97 -12.58 -4.88
N SER A 12 6.81 -11.26 -5.00
CA SER A 12 5.68 -10.67 -5.70
C SER A 12 5.81 -10.88 -7.22
N ALA A 13 4.70 -11.22 -7.87
CA ALA A 13 4.60 -11.29 -9.33
C ALA A 13 4.37 -9.90 -9.97
N LEU A 14 3.99 -8.90 -9.17
CA LEU A 14 3.71 -7.55 -9.65
C LEU A 14 5.00 -6.71 -9.72
N PRO A 15 5.20 -5.90 -10.77
CA PRO A 15 6.26 -4.90 -10.77
C PRO A 15 5.94 -3.81 -9.73
N ILE A 16 6.91 -3.52 -8.86
CA ILE A 16 6.72 -2.57 -7.76
C ILE A 16 7.82 -1.51 -7.83
N LYS A 17 7.44 -0.26 -7.57
CA LYS A 17 8.37 0.86 -7.38
C LYS A 17 7.98 1.60 -6.09
N CYS A 18 8.98 2.13 -5.41
CA CYS A 18 8.79 2.97 -4.22
C CYS A 18 9.31 4.36 -4.52
N LEU A 19 8.56 5.38 -4.13
CA LEU A 19 8.97 6.78 -4.17
C LEU A 19 8.97 7.31 -2.75
N GLU A 20 10.12 7.79 -2.31
CA GLU A 20 10.24 8.55 -1.08
C GLU A 20 10.11 10.04 -1.38
N VAL A 21 9.40 10.76 -0.52
CA VAL A 21 9.24 12.21 -0.60
C VAL A 21 9.85 12.82 0.65
N PRO A 22 11.11 13.29 0.58
CA PRO A 22 11.74 13.99 1.69
C PRO A 22 10.96 15.25 2.08
N PRO A 23 10.95 15.64 3.37
CA PRO A 23 10.22 16.84 3.84
C PRO A 23 10.58 18.12 3.08
N ASP A 24 11.86 18.28 2.73
CA ASP A 24 12.41 19.51 2.13
C ASP A 24 12.58 19.37 0.60
N ALA A 25 12.01 18.34 0.00
CA ALA A 25 12.16 18.09 -1.42
C ALA A 25 11.41 19.14 -2.26
N ALA A 26 12.08 19.64 -3.30
CA ALA A 26 11.38 20.35 -4.37
C ALA A 26 10.34 19.43 -5.01
N LEU A 27 9.10 19.91 -5.14
CA LEU A 27 7.97 19.08 -5.54
C LEU A 27 8.02 18.70 -7.03
N ASP A 28 8.48 19.58 -7.91
CA ASP A 28 8.50 19.32 -9.35
C ASP A 28 9.32 18.08 -9.73
N PRO A 29 10.58 17.91 -9.27
CA PRO A 29 11.35 16.68 -9.50
C PRO A 29 10.70 15.41 -8.92
N VAL A 30 9.95 15.53 -7.83
CA VAL A 30 9.23 14.39 -7.23
C VAL A 30 8.04 14.01 -8.10
N CYS A 31 7.25 14.99 -8.55
CA CYS A 31 6.14 14.80 -9.47
C CYS A 31 6.58 14.16 -10.80
N GLU A 32 7.73 14.59 -11.35
CA GLU A 32 8.30 14.01 -12.57
C GLU A 32 8.72 12.55 -12.37
N ARG A 33 9.39 12.24 -11.24
CA ARG A 33 9.74 10.86 -10.88
C ARG A 33 8.50 10.00 -10.72
N ALA A 34 7.48 10.47 -10.00
CA ALA A 34 6.21 9.77 -9.84
C ALA A 34 5.54 9.46 -11.19
N ARG A 35 5.49 10.44 -12.09
CA ARG A 35 4.94 10.27 -13.44
C ARG A 35 5.72 9.25 -14.26
N SER A 36 7.04 9.31 -14.22
CA SER A 36 7.90 8.34 -14.90
C SER A 36 7.68 6.92 -14.38
N MET A 37 7.59 6.75 -13.05
CA MET A 37 7.29 5.46 -12.43
C MET A 37 5.93 4.92 -12.86
N LEU A 38 4.89 5.75 -12.88
CA LEU A 38 3.55 5.36 -13.33
C LEU A 38 3.55 4.88 -14.78
N LYS A 39 4.22 5.60 -15.69
CA LYS A 39 4.35 5.22 -17.10
C LYS A 39 5.08 3.89 -17.28
N VAL A 40 6.13 3.64 -16.50
CA VAL A 40 6.89 2.38 -16.57
C VAL A 40 6.10 1.20 -16.00
N LEU A 41 5.28 1.44 -14.96
CA LEU A 41 4.47 0.40 -14.32
C LEU A 41 3.20 0.08 -15.11
N ASN A 42 2.60 1.06 -15.77
CA ASN A 42 1.37 0.84 -16.54
C ASN A 42 1.65 0.06 -17.83
N ARG A 43 1.35 -1.24 -17.80
CA ARG A 43 1.45 -2.15 -18.96
C ARG A 43 0.10 -2.43 -19.62
N GLY A 44 -0.90 -1.57 -19.40
CA GLY A 44 -2.26 -1.70 -19.94
C GLY A 44 -3.31 -2.20 -18.96
N ALA A 45 -2.92 -2.72 -17.80
CA ALA A 45 -3.83 -3.15 -16.72
C ALA A 45 -4.05 -2.08 -15.63
N GLY A 46 -3.41 -0.91 -15.79
CA GLY A 46 -3.45 0.17 -14.81
C GLY A 46 -2.43 0.02 -13.67
N VAL A 47 -2.45 0.97 -12.74
CA VAL A 47 -1.50 1.06 -11.61
C VAL A 47 -2.23 1.44 -10.32
N LEU A 48 -2.05 0.61 -9.29
CA LEU A 48 -2.45 0.92 -7.92
C LEU A 48 -1.33 1.67 -7.20
N VAL A 49 -1.59 2.91 -6.81
CA VAL A 49 -0.68 3.75 -6.02
C VAL A 49 -1.10 3.71 -4.56
N LEU A 50 -0.20 3.26 -3.69
CA LEU A 50 -0.45 3.17 -2.25
C LEU A 50 0.29 4.28 -1.52
N THR A 51 -0.42 5.09 -0.73
CA THR A 51 0.17 6.14 0.12
C THR A 51 -0.07 5.83 1.59
N ASP A 52 0.81 6.34 2.46
CA ASP A 52 0.72 6.17 3.91
C ASP A 52 -0.43 7.00 4.51
N ILE A 53 -0.45 8.31 4.30
CA ILE A 53 -1.36 9.24 4.97
C ILE A 53 -2.17 10.01 3.93
N TYR A 54 -3.49 10.03 4.10
CA TYR A 54 -4.39 10.85 3.27
C TYR A 54 -4.11 12.35 3.46
N GLY A 55 -4.09 13.11 2.37
CA GLY A 55 -3.88 14.56 2.40
C GLY A 55 -2.44 15.02 2.69
N ALA A 56 -1.52 14.11 2.99
CA ALA A 56 -0.10 14.42 3.11
C ALA A 56 0.55 14.71 1.74
N THR A 57 1.73 15.32 1.73
CA THR A 57 2.47 15.67 0.50
C THR A 57 2.63 14.48 -0.47
N PRO A 58 3.02 13.26 -0.04
CA PRO A 58 3.09 12.11 -0.95
C PRO A 58 1.74 11.75 -1.58
N HIS A 59 0.65 11.82 -0.81
CA HIS A 59 -0.70 11.55 -1.30
C HIS A 59 -1.18 12.59 -2.30
N ASN A 60 -0.94 13.87 -2.04
CA ASN A 60 -1.33 14.95 -2.95
C ASN A 60 -0.57 14.87 -4.27
N ILE A 61 0.74 14.54 -4.24
CA ILE A 61 1.54 14.28 -5.43
C ILE A 61 0.97 13.08 -6.21
N ALA A 62 0.69 11.97 -5.51
CA ALA A 62 0.11 10.78 -6.13
C ALA A 62 -1.21 11.10 -6.84
N GLN A 63 -2.13 11.82 -6.18
CA GLN A 63 -3.40 12.27 -6.77
C GLN A 63 -3.18 13.18 -7.98
N GLN A 64 -2.33 14.20 -7.85
CA GLN A 64 -2.05 15.15 -8.93
C GLN A 64 -1.52 14.45 -10.20
N VAL A 65 -0.65 13.45 -10.01
CA VAL A 65 -0.07 12.71 -11.14
C VAL A 65 -1.07 11.68 -11.69
N ALA A 66 -1.78 10.95 -10.83
CA ALA A 66 -2.77 9.95 -11.23
C ALA A 66 -3.95 10.58 -12.01
N CYS A 67 -4.43 11.77 -11.61
CA CYS A 67 -5.48 12.49 -12.34
C CYS A 67 -5.12 12.84 -13.79
N ARG A 68 -3.83 12.83 -14.15
CA ARG A 68 -3.35 13.15 -15.50
C ARG A 68 -3.00 11.92 -16.33
N GLU A 69 -3.07 10.72 -15.76
CA GLU A 69 -2.69 9.46 -16.40
C GLU A 69 -3.86 8.46 -16.29
N PRO A 70 -4.49 8.05 -17.40
CA PRO A 70 -5.60 7.10 -17.34
C PRO A 70 -5.15 5.74 -16.78
N GLY A 71 -6.01 5.13 -15.97
CA GLY A 71 -5.76 3.81 -15.38
C GLY A 71 -4.85 3.83 -14.15
N ALA A 72 -4.86 4.91 -13.36
CA ALA A 72 -4.21 4.93 -12.05
C ALA A 72 -5.25 5.13 -10.94
N THR A 73 -5.13 4.37 -9.85
CA THR A 73 -5.98 4.50 -8.67
C THR A 73 -5.10 4.74 -7.45
N VAL A 74 -5.44 5.76 -6.65
CA VAL A 74 -4.69 6.11 -5.43
C VAL A 74 -5.46 5.64 -4.20
N LEU A 75 -4.81 4.85 -3.34
CA LEU A 75 -5.35 4.37 -2.07
C LEU A 75 -4.41 4.75 -0.92
N SER A 76 -4.94 5.46 0.08
CA SER A 76 -4.21 5.91 1.26
C SER A 76 -4.37 4.95 2.46
N GLY A 77 -3.56 5.16 3.50
CA GLY A 77 -3.65 4.38 4.74
C GLY A 77 -2.79 3.12 4.75
N LEU A 78 -1.77 3.06 3.88
CA LEU A 78 -0.95 1.87 3.63
C LEU A 78 -0.58 1.16 4.93
N ASN A 79 -1.00 -0.11 5.02
CA ASN A 79 -0.60 -1.02 6.09
C ASN A 79 -0.28 -2.41 5.53
N LEU A 80 0.23 -3.30 6.39
CA LEU A 80 0.68 -4.62 5.97
C LEU A 80 -0.47 -5.54 5.49
N PRO A 81 -1.64 -5.59 6.15
CA PRO A 81 -2.82 -6.30 5.64
C PRO A 81 -3.24 -5.90 4.21
N MET A 82 -3.16 -4.61 3.85
CA MET A 82 -3.40 -4.17 2.46
C MET A 82 -2.42 -4.83 1.48
N LEU A 83 -1.12 -4.77 1.77
CA LEU A 83 -0.08 -5.34 0.91
C LEU A 83 -0.24 -6.86 0.75
N VAL A 84 -0.62 -7.55 1.82
CA VAL A 84 -0.91 -8.99 1.80
C VAL A 84 -2.04 -9.29 0.80
N ARG A 85 -3.11 -8.49 0.79
CA ARG A 85 -4.19 -8.67 -0.20
C ARG A 85 -3.72 -8.39 -1.62
N VAL A 86 -2.98 -7.31 -1.85
CA VAL A 86 -2.45 -6.97 -3.18
C VAL A 86 -1.59 -8.10 -3.75
N PHE A 87 -0.70 -8.67 -2.94
CA PHE A 87 0.20 -9.73 -3.41
C PHE A 87 -0.44 -11.11 -3.52
N ASN A 88 -1.54 -11.38 -2.82
CA ASN A 88 -2.28 -12.63 -2.95
C ASN A 88 -3.18 -12.69 -4.20
N TYR A 89 -3.57 -11.54 -4.74
CA TYR A 89 -4.46 -11.46 -5.90
C TYR A 89 -3.88 -10.64 -7.06
N PRO A 90 -2.65 -10.95 -7.53
CA PRO A 90 -1.96 -10.11 -8.52
C PRO A 90 -2.57 -10.13 -9.93
N GLN A 91 -3.55 -11.01 -10.18
CA GLN A 91 -4.23 -11.17 -11.47
C GLN A 91 -5.58 -10.46 -11.53
N ASP A 92 -6.04 -9.87 -10.43
CA ASP A 92 -7.29 -9.12 -10.41
C ASP A 92 -7.14 -7.81 -11.20
N ASP A 93 -8.25 -7.32 -11.75
CA ASP A 93 -8.32 -5.98 -12.32
C ASP A 93 -8.09 -4.90 -11.26
N LEU A 94 -7.77 -3.68 -11.71
CA LEU A 94 -7.38 -2.57 -10.83
C LEU A 94 -8.45 -2.24 -9.78
N ASP A 95 -9.73 -2.27 -10.15
CA ASP A 95 -10.82 -1.90 -9.24
C ASP A 95 -11.01 -2.98 -8.17
N THR A 96 -11.07 -4.23 -8.58
CA THR A 96 -11.16 -5.38 -7.67
C THR A 96 -9.96 -5.43 -6.71
N LEU A 97 -8.74 -5.23 -7.22
CA LEU A 97 -7.52 -5.21 -6.43
C LEU A 97 -7.53 -4.06 -5.41
N THR A 98 -8.01 -2.88 -5.82
CA THR A 98 -8.17 -1.71 -4.94
C THR A 98 -9.16 -2.01 -3.82
N SER A 99 -10.34 -2.56 -4.14
CA SER A 99 -11.35 -2.93 -3.14
C SER A 99 -10.83 -3.95 -2.13
N LYS A 100 -10.15 -5.01 -2.61
CA LYS A 100 -9.56 -6.03 -1.73
C LYS A 100 -8.44 -5.46 -0.85
N ALA A 101 -7.62 -4.55 -1.39
CA ALA A 101 -6.59 -3.87 -0.62
C ALA A 101 -7.22 -3.04 0.51
N ALA A 102 -8.21 -2.20 0.19
CA ALA A 102 -8.93 -1.38 1.17
C ALA A 102 -9.62 -2.23 2.25
N GLU A 103 -10.33 -3.30 1.85
CA GLU A 103 -10.98 -4.23 2.77
C GLU A 103 -9.95 -4.89 3.71
N GLY A 104 -8.83 -5.38 3.16
CA GLY A 104 -7.74 -5.97 3.94
C GLY A 104 -7.16 -4.98 4.93
N GLY A 105 -6.96 -3.74 4.50
CA GLY A 105 -6.46 -2.66 5.34
C GLY A 105 -7.35 -2.35 6.52
N SER A 106 -8.66 -2.18 6.28
CA SER A 106 -9.63 -1.88 7.33
C SER A 106 -9.87 -3.06 8.27
N ARG A 107 -10.04 -4.27 7.74
CA ARG A 107 -10.27 -5.48 8.55
C ARG A 107 -9.05 -5.90 9.36
N GLY A 108 -7.86 -5.47 8.96
CA GLY A 108 -6.61 -5.72 9.69
C GLY A 108 -6.45 -4.86 10.95
N ILE A 109 -7.29 -3.84 11.14
CA ILE A 109 -7.29 -2.98 12.33
C ILE A 109 -8.17 -3.64 13.40
N MET A 110 -7.55 -4.18 14.45
CA MET A 110 -8.25 -4.90 15.52
C MET A 110 -7.67 -4.53 16.89
N THR A 111 -8.55 -4.40 17.89
CA THR A 111 -8.14 -4.36 19.31
C THR A 111 -8.11 -5.78 19.83
N CYS A 112 -6.94 -6.26 20.24
CA CYS A 112 -6.80 -7.58 20.85
C CYS A 112 -6.92 -7.47 22.38
N PRO A 113 -7.84 -8.19 23.03
CA PRO A 113 -7.90 -8.21 24.49
C PRO A 113 -6.63 -8.87 25.04
N LEU A 114 -6.02 -8.26 26.06
CA LEU A 114 -4.95 -8.88 26.83
C LEU A 114 -5.57 -9.99 27.67
N GLN A 115 -5.13 -11.23 27.46
CA GLN A 115 -5.51 -12.33 28.35
C GLN A 115 -4.73 -12.16 29.65
N SER A 116 -5.41 -12.15 30.80
CA SER A 116 -4.73 -12.29 32.07
C SER A 116 -4.08 -13.67 32.11
N VAL A 117 -2.76 -13.70 32.35
CA VAL A 117 -2.07 -14.95 32.65
C VAL A 117 -2.70 -15.49 33.94
N GLY A 118 -3.39 -16.63 33.85
CA GLY A 118 -3.97 -17.28 35.02
C GLY A 118 -2.89 -17.52 36.07
N THR A 119 -3.17 -17.17 37.32
CA THR A 119 -2.27 -17.46 38.43
C THR A 119 -1.98 -18.96 38.47
N PRO A 120 -0.70 -19.39 38.59
CA PRO A 120 -0.39 -20.79 38.80
C PRO A 120 -1.15 -21.28 40.03
N LYS A 121 -1.94 -22.35 39.89
CA LYS A 121 -2.55 -23.00 41.05
C LYS A 121 -1.41 -23.53 41.94
N GLU A 122 -1.38 -23.09 43.20
CA GLU A 122 -0.48 -23.68 44.19
C GLU A 122 -0.71 -25.19 44.28
N PRO A 123 0.34 -26.01 44.29
CA PRO A 123 0.19 -27.44 44.52
C PRO A 123 -0.33 -27.68 45.94
N VAL A 124 -1.42 -28.46 46.03
CA VAL A 124 -2.02 -28.99 47.26
C VAL A 124 -1.09 -30.01 47.90
#